data_AF-A0A950VS17-F1
#
_entry.id   AF-A0A950VS17-F1
#
_cell.length_a   1.000
_cell.length_b   1.000
_cell.length_c   1.000
_cell.angle_alpha   90.00
_cell.angle_beta   90.00
_cell.angle_gamma   90.00
#
_symmetry.space_group_name_H-M   'P 1'
#
loop_
_entity.id
_entity.type
_entity.pdbx_description
1 polymer ?
#
loop_
_entity_poly.entity_id
_entity_poly.type
_entity_poly.pdbx_seq_one_letter_code
_entity_poly.pdbx_strand_id
1 'polypeptide(L)'
;MARARTAAAVALLAVTFFSSVIEGRVLAELSPGQIAASTDPASVLQRFPQARNQGDVDAAMQLVSDDIRFTADSACTVQVACVAASTFRGELEQSIGHHVQTLIVSAAQGSGTAVRVSILLTSPGRTAIGVDRTLADVSAAVATGRIVSFRSDPDSDDAQTRWWLDHKPASHSTASSSGRSRP
;
A
#
# COMPACT_ATOMS: atom_id res chain seq x y z
N MET A 1 -23.68 3.23 84.18
CA MET A 1 -22.59 2.88 83.24
C MET A 1 -22.60 3.93 82.12
N ALA A 2 -21.89 5.05 82.34
CA ALA A 2 -20.59 5.38 81.75
C ALA A 2 -20.71 5.67 80.22
N ARG A 3 -20.99 6.92 79.83
CA ARG A 3 -20.03 8.01 79.49
C ARG A 3 -19.15 7.63 78.28
N ALA A 4 -19.42 8.20 77.10
CA ALA A 4 -19.00 9.53 76.63
C ALA A 4 -17.66 9.49 75.89
N ARG A 5 -17.60 10.15 74.71
CA ARG A 5 -16.65 11.24 74.36
C ARG A 5 -16.83 11.62 72.87
N THR A 6 -17.42 12.79 72.59
CA THR A 6 -16.76 14.08 72.24
C THR A 6 -15.93 14.00 70.95
N ALA A 7 -16.38 14.67 69.86
CA ALA A 7 -16.16 16.09 69.52
C ALA A 7 -14.76 16.30 68.91
N ALA A 8 -14.59 16.75 67.66
CA ALA A 8 -14.95 18.03 67.03
C ALA A 8 -13.68 18.85 66.76
N ALA A 9 -13.57 19.44 65.57
CA ALA A 9 -13.10 20.81 65.30
C ALA A 9 -12.93 20.99 63.77
N VAL A 10 -13.76 21.79 63.06
CA VAL A 10 -13.68 23.28 62.94
C VAL A 10 -12.51 23.64 62.01
N ALA A 11 -12.58 24.43 60.93
CA ALA A 11 -13.46 25.49 60.41
C ALA A 11 -12.97 25.74 58.93
N LEU A 12 -13.52 26.56 58.02
CA LEU A 12 -14.01 27.93 58.11
C LEU A 12 -14.54 28.38 56.71
N LEU A 13 -15.62 29.18 56.70
CA LEU A 13 -16.01 30.27 55.77
C LEU A 13 -16.02 30.02 54.24
N ALA A 14 -17.16 29.99 53.53
CA ALA A 14 -18.17 31.03 53.26
C ALA A 14 -17.86 31.94 52.05
N VAL A 15 -18.96 32.41 51.43
CA VAL A 15 -19.11 33.61 50.58
C VAL A 15 -19.29 33.39 49.06
N THR A 16 -20.56 33.10 48.73
CA THR A 16 -21.47 33.78 47.76
C THR A 16 -21.13 34.01 46.27
N PHE A 17 -22.10 33.59 45.45
CA PHE A 17 -22.75 34.25 44.30
C PHE A 17 -21.89 34.89 43.19
N PHE A 18 -22.06 34.42 41.96
CA PHE A 18 -22.56 35.24 40.84
C PHE A 18 -23.06 34.34 39.70
N SER A 19 -24.36 34.41 39.41
CA SER A 19 -24.94 33.93 38.16
C SER A 19 -24.39 34.76 37.00
N SER A 20 -23.92 34.15 35.91
CA SER A 20 -23.89 34.76 34.57
C SER A 20 -23.70 33.71 33.49
N VAL A 21 -24.75 33.56 32.68
CA VAL A 21 -24.77 32.95 31.35
C VAL A 21 -23.87 33.76 30.42
N ILE A 22 -22.83 33.17 29.83
CA ILE A 22 -22.35 33.55 28.49
C ILE A 22 -21.93 32.26 27.76
N GLU A 23 -22.73 31.95 26.74
CA GLU A 23 -22.40 31.02 25.67
C GLU A 23 -21.12 31.49 24.97
N GLY A 24 -20.00 30.91 25.36
CA GLY A 24 -18.77 30.96 24.57
C GLY A 24 -18.91 30.04 23.37
N ARG A 25 -19.48 30.56 22.27
CA ARG A 25 -19.36 29.95 20.94
C ARG A 25 -17.87 29.82 20.60
N VAL A 26 -17.31 28.63 20.79
CA VAL A 26 -16.05 28.26 20.14
C VAL A 26 -16.37 28.03 18.67
N LEU A 27 -16.35 29.11 17.89
CA LEU A 27 -16.15 29.01 16.45
C LEU A 27 -14.68 28.66 16.25
N ALA A 28 -14.37 27.37 16.34
CA ALA A 28 -13.15 26.87 15.73
C ALA A 28 -13.35 26.97 14.21
N GLU A 29 -12.88 28.07 13.63
CA GLU A 29 -12.58 28.16 12.21
C GLU A 29 -11.52 27.09 11.92
N LEU A 30 -11.96 25.89 11.56
CA LEU A 30 -11.10 24.90 10.92
C LEU A 30 -10.81 25.43 9.52
N SER A 31 -9.61 25.95 9.34
CA SER A 31 -9.06 26.40 8.07
C SER A 31 -9.35 25.39 6.94
N PRO A 32 -9.75 25.83 5.73
CA PRO A 32 -9.82 24.98 4.54
C PRO A 32 -8.39 24.61 4.13
N GLY A 33 -7.87 23.60 4.82
CA GLY A 33 -6.49 23.20 4.81
C GLY A 33 -6.32 21.97 5.69
N GLN A 34 -7.21 20.98 5.52
CA GLN A 34 -6.84 19.59 5.75
C GLN A 34 -5.65 19.32 4.82
N ILE A 35 -4.44 19.61 5.31
CA ILE A 35 -3.21 19.06 4.79
C ILE A 35 -3.49 17.56 4.73
N ALA A 36 -3.63 17.03 3.52
CA ALA A 36 -3.79 15.60 3.32
C ALA A 36 -2.69 14.93 4.13
N ALA A 37 -3.07 14.18 5.17
CA ALA A 37 -2.10 13.52 6.03
C ALA A 37 -1.19 12.72 5.11
N SER A 38 0.10 13.07 5.08
CA SER A 38 1.08 12.37 4.27
C SER A 38 1.05 10.93 4.72
N THR A 39 0.41 10.07 3.93
CA THR A 39 0.32 8.66 4.25
C THR A 39 1.72 8.09 4.13
N ASP A 40 2.17 7.40 5.17
CA ASP A 40 3.46 6.72 5.16
C ASP A 40 3.59 5.83 3.91
N PRO A 41 4.59 6.06 3.04
CA PRO A 41 4.79 5.28 1.82
C PRO A 41 4.90 3.77 2.05
N ALA A 42 5.56 3.37 3.15
CA ALA A 42 5.69 1.95 3.49
C ALA A 42 4.32 1.32 3.77
N SER A 43 3.46 2.01 4.51
CA SER A 43 2.08 1.59 4.78
C SER A 43 1.20 1.52 3.51
N VAL A 44 1.40 2.39 2.52
CA VAL A 44 0.72 2.26 1.21
C VAL A 44 1.20 1.02 0.47
N LEU A 45 2.52 0.85 0.35
CA LEU A 45 3.11 -0.30 -0.33
C LEU A 45 2.79 -1.62 0.37
N GLN A 46 2.59 -1.63 1.69
CA GLN A 46 2.20 -2.83 2.45
C GLN A 46 0.73 -3.23 2.22
N ARG A 47 -0.19 -2.26 2.08
CA ARG A 47 -1.61 -2.54 1.81
C ARG A 47 -1.84 -3.05 0.39
N PHE A 48 -1.01 -2.64 -0.56
CA PHE A 48 -1.14 -3.04 -1.96
C PHE A 48 -1.11 -4.57 -2.20
N PRO A 49 -0.09 -5.33 -1.77
CA PRO A 49 -0.09 -6.79 -1.92
C PRO A 49 -1.16 -7.46 -1.07
N GLN A 50 -1.65 -6.85 0.03
CA GLN A 50 -2.77 -7.40 0.79
C GLN A 50 -4.06 -7.41 -0.04
N ALA A 51 -4.42 -6.28 -0.65
CA ALA A 51 -5.57 -6.19 -1.55
C ALA A 51 -5.41 -7.14 -2.75
N ARG A 52 -4.22 -7.18 -3.36
CA ARG A 52 -3.92 -8.11 -4.46
C ARG A 52 -4.09 -9.57 -4.04
N ASN A 53 -3.53 -9.98 -2.91
CA ASN A 53 -3.59 -11.35 -2.42
C ASN A 53 -5.03 -11.79 -2.08
N GLN A 54 -5.90 -10.84 -1.71
CA GLN A 54 -7.33 -11.05 -1.48
C GLN A 54 -8.16 -11.13 -2.77
N GLY A 55 -7.55 -10.87 -3.93
CA GLY A 55 -8.25 -10.80 -5.21
C GLY A 55 -9.06 -9.51 -5.41
N ASP A 56 -8.85 -8.49 -4.57
CA ASP A 56 -9.58 -7.23 -4.63
C ASP A 56 -8.85 -6.24 -5.55
N VAL A 57 -9.15 -6.34 -6.86
CA VAL A 57 -8.58 -5.47 -7.89
C VAL A 57 -8.89 -3.99 -7.60
N ASP A 58 -10.11 -3.68 -7.16
CA ASP A 58 -10.54 -2.31 -6.97
C ASP A 58 -9.88 -1.66 -5.75
N ALA A 59 -9.76 -2.38 -4.63
CA ALA A 59 -9.00 -1.91 -3.47
C ALA A 59 -7.51 -1.75 -3.80
N ALA A 60 -6.92 -2.64 -4.59
CA ALA A 60 -5.54 -2.49 -5.04
C ALA A 60 -5.37 -1.26 -5.94
N MET A 61 -6.30 -1.03 -6.88
CA MET A 61 -6.25 0.13 -7.79
C MET A 61 -6.50 1.46 -7.11
N GLN A 62 -7.22 1.51 -5.98
CA GLN A 62 -7.35 2.74 -5.17
C GLN A 62 -6.01 3.24 -4.61
N LEU A 63 -5.02 2.34 -4.47
CA LEU A 63 -3.68 2.66 -4.00
C LEU A 63 -2.73 3.05 -5.14
N VAL A 64 -3.19 3.05 -6.40
CA VAL A 64 -2.38 3.27 -7.60
C VAL A 64 -2.78 4.60 -8.23
N SER A 65 -1.80 5.37 -8.73
CA SER A 65 -2.10 6.60 -9.46
C SER A 65 -2.56 6.30 -10.89
N ASP A 66 -3.35 7.22 -11.45
CA ASP A 66 -3.89 7.06 -12.81
C ASP A 66 -2.76 7.05 -13.88
N ASP A 67 -1.64 7.70 -13.57
CA ASP A 67 -0.45 7.88 -14.38
C ASP A 67 0.74 6.99 -13.94
N ILE A 68 0.47 5.91 -13.21
CA ILE A 68 1.51 5.01 -12.69
C ILE A 68 2.52 4.62 -13.78
N ARG A 69 3.81 4.68 -13.42
CA ARG A 69 4.91 4.16 -14.21
C ARG A 69 5.39 2.84 -13.62
N PHE A 70 5.36 1.76 -14.38
CA PHE A 70 5.74 0.48 -13.83
C PHE A 70 6.55 -0.41 -14.76
N THR A 71 7.37 -1.25 -14.13
CA THR A 71 8.11 -2.35 -14.74
C THR A 71 7.86 -3.60 -13.92
N ALA A 72 7.21 -4.56 -14.53
CA ALA A 72 6.91 -5.87 -13.98
C ALA A 72 7.25 -6.91 -15.05
N ASP A 73 7.58 -8.13 -14.63
CA ASP A 73 8.14 -9.27 -15.38
C ASP A 73 7.50 -9.66 -16.74
N SER A 74 6.47 -8.93 -17.19
CA SER A 74 5.69 -9.09 -18.40
C SER A 74 6.15 -8.13 -19.53
N ALA A 75 5.21 -7.61 -20.32
CA ALA A 75 5.44 -6.74 -21.48
C ALA A 75 6.13 -5.39 -21.14
N CYS A 76 6.21 -5.05 -19.85
CA CYS A 76 6.73 -3.79 -19.34
C CYS A 76 8.17 -3.98 -18.82
N THR A 77 9.14 -3.99 -19.73
CA THR A 77 10.55 -4.26 -19.39
C THR A 77 11.22 -3.06 -18.71
N VAL A 78 12.41 -3.28 -18.13
CA VAL A 78 13.23 -2.20 -17.55
C VAL A 78 13.55 -1.11 -18.60
N GLN A 79 13.62 -1.46 -19.89
CA GLN A 79 13.85 -0.54 -20.99
C GLN A 79 12.59 0.17 -21.46
N VAL A 80 11.40 -0.42 -21.24
CA VAL A 80 10.10 0.12 -21.66
C VAL A 80 9.12 0.02 -20.49
N ALA A 81 9.16 1.02 -19.60
CA ALA A 81 8.18 1.13 -18.55
C ALA A 81 6.79 1.37 -19.15
N CYS A 82 5.81 0.61 -18.68
CA CYS A 82 4.42 0.86 -19.00
C CYS A 82 3.92 2.07 -18.21
N VAL A 83 2.99 2.77 -18.83
CA VAL A 83 2.31 3.93 -18.25
C VAL A 83 0.81 3.68 -18.33
N ALA A 84 0.08 4.26 -17.38
CA ALA A 84 -1.37 4.24 -17.23
C ALA A 84 -1.93 3.11 -16.34
N ALA A 85 -2.90 3.51 -15.52
CA ALA A 85 -3.63 2.64 -14.60
C ALA A 85 -4.39 1.51 -15.28
N SER A 86 -4.87 1.68 -16.52
CA SER A 86 -5.56 0.60 -17.26
C SER A 86 -4.63 -0.56 -17.57
N THR A 87 -3.40 -0.29 -18.01
CA THR A 87 -2.38 -1.32 -18.26
C THR A 87 -2.00 -2.03 -16.95
N PHE A 88 -1.84 -1.26 -15.87
CA PHE A 88 -1.54 -1.82 -14.55
C PHE A 88 -2.69 -2.68 -13.99
N ARG A 89 -3.95 -2.29 -14.22
CA ARG A 89 -5.11 -3.09 -13.86
C ARG A 89 -5.09 -4.46 -14.54
N GLY A 90 -4.76 -4.52 -15.83
CA GLY A 90 -4.65 -5.79 -16.55
C GLY A 90 -3.57 -6.71 -15.96
N GLU A 91 -2.44 -6.16 -15.52
CA GLU A 91 -1.39 -6.91 -14.82
C GLU A 91 -1.86 -7.43 -13.46
N LEU A 92 -2.61 -6.62 -12.70
CA LEU A 92 -3.21 -7.04 -11.44
C LEU A 92 -4.20 -8.19 -11.63
N GLU A 93 -5.11 -8.05 -12.59
CA GLU A 93 -6.11 -9.08 -12.94
C GLU A 93 -5.43 -10.37 -13.37
N GLN A 94 -4.38 -10.29 -14.19
CA GLN A 94 -3.58 -11.46 -14.57
C GLN A 94 -2.88 -12.09 -13.37
N SER A 95 -2.24 -11.30 -12.50
CA SER A 95 -1.58 -11.78 -11.28
C SER A 95 -2.55 -12.50 -10.34
N ILE A 96 -3.75 -11.94 -10.17
CA ILE A 96 -4.83 -12.52 -9.36
C ILE A 96 -5.37 -13.80 -10.01
N GLY A 97 -5.59 -13.80 -11.32
CA GLY A 97 -6.03 -14.98 -12.07
C GLY A 97 -5.03 -16.14 -12.05
N HIS A 98 -3.73 -15.83 -11.98
CA HIS A 98 -2.66 -16.82 -11.76
C HIS A 98 -2.46 -17.16 -10.28
N HIS A 99 -3.27 -16.59 -9.38
CA HIS A 99 -3.19 -16.77 -7.93
C HIS A 99 -1.80 -16.50 -7.37
N VAL A 100 -1.12 -15.48 -7.90
CA VAL A 100 0.21 -15.08 -7.41
C VAL A 100 0.05 -14.41 -6.04
N GLN A 101 0.60 -15.05 -5.01
CA GLN A 101 0.70 -14.50 -3.66
C GLN A 101 2.01 -13.75 -3.50
N THR A 102 1.97 -12.57 -2.89
CA THR A 102 3.16 -11.77 -2.55
C THR A 102 3.27 -11.57 -1.05
N LEU A 103 4.45 -11.88 -0.51
CA LEU A 103 4.83 -11.61 0.87
C LEU A 103 6.00 -10.63 0.89
N ILE A 104 5.90 -9.54 1.65
CA ILE A 104 7.04 -8.67 1.94
C ILE A 104 7.90 -9.36 2.99
N VAL A 105 9.18 -9.59 2.69
CA VAL A 105 10.13 -10.36 3.53
C VAL A 105 11.26 -9.51 4.10
N SER A 106 11.31 -8.22 3.78
CA SER A 106 12.26 -7.27 4.38
C SER A 106 11.53 -6.16 5.14
N ALA A 107 12.25 -5.48 6.02
CA ALA A 107 11.82 -4.16 6.48
C ALA A 107 11.78 -3.19 5.29
N ALA A 108 10.85 -2.24 5.31
CA ALA A 108 10.81 -1.15 4.35
C ALA A 108 12.01 -0.21 4.54
N GLN A 109 12.68 0.12 3.44
CA GLN A 109 13.81 1.04 3.40
C GLN A 109 13.45 2.21 2.48
N GLY A 110 13.89 3.43 2.81
CA GLY A 110 13.68 4.59 1.93
C GLY A 110 13.53 5.90 2.70
N SER A 111 13.32 6.97 1.95
CA SER A 111 13.14 8.32 2.48
C SER A 111 12.20 9.13 1.60
N GLY A 112 11.50 10.09 2.20
CA GLY A 112 10.52 10.91 1.49
C GLY A 112 9.40 10.04 0.93
N THR A 113 9.23 10.06 -0.39
CA THR A 113 8.21 9.31 -1.13
C THR A 113 8.67 7.92 -1.58
N ALA A 114 9.96 7.62 -1.49
CA ALA A 114 10.54 6.39 -2.03
C ALA A 114 10.57 5.28 -0.97
N VAL A 115 10.20 4.07 -1.38
CA VAL A 115 10.23 2.88 -0.54
C VAL A 115 10.79 1.69 -1.33
N ARG A 116 11.57 0.85 -0.65
CA ARG A 116 12.12 -0.41 -1.16
C ARG A 116 11.86 -1.54 -0.19
N VAL A 117 11.50 -2.70 -0.73
CA VAL A 117 11.30 -3.94 0.02
C VAL A 117 11.74 -5.14 -0.82
N SER A 118 12.17 -6.21 -0.18
CA SER A 118 12.28 -7.52 -0.83
C SER A 118 10.97 -8.28 -0.64
N ILE A 119 10.53 -8.94 -1.69
CA ILE A 119 9.31 -9.75 -1.70
C ILE A 119 9.59 -11.20 -2.10
N LEU A 120 8.74 -12.09 -1.62
CA LEU A 120 8.63 -13.47 -2.05
C LEU A 120 7.31 -13.63 -2.80
N LEU A 121 7.36 -14.26 -3.98
CA LEU A 121 6.19 -14.60 -4.79
C LEU A 121 5.99 -16.12 -4.83
N THR A 122 4.75 -16.58 -4.64
CA THR A 122 4.34 -17.97 -4.87
C THR A 122 3.13 -18.02 -5.78
N SER A 123 2.91 -19.14 -6.47
CA SER A 123 1.68 -19.39 -7.24
C SER A 123 1.58 -20.88 -7.56
N PRO A 124 0.37 -21.44 -7.72
CA PRO A 124 0.20 -22.84 -8.12
C PRO A 124 0.92 -23.18 -9.43
N GLY A 125 0.93 -22.26 -10.41
CA GLY A 125 1.60 -22.48 -11.70
C GLY A 125 3.12 -22.64 -11.59
N ARG A 126 3.76 -21.90 -10.68
CA ARG A 126 5.19 -22.07 -10.36
C ARG A 126 5.45 -23.40 -9.65
N THR A 127 4.64 -23.73 -8.65
CA THR A 127 4.79 -24.98 -7.90
C THR A 127 4.60 -26.22 -8.79
N ALA A 128 3.67 -26.15 -9.75
CA ALA A 128 3.42 -27.24 -10.70
C ALA A 128 4.64 -27.58 -11.60
N ILE A 129 5.60 -26.66 -11.73
CA ILE A 129 6.84 -26.86 -12.50
C ILE A 129 8.08 -26.94 -11.60
N GLY A 130 7.90 -27.17 -10.29
CA GLY A 130 9.00 -27.35 -9.33
C GLY A 130 9.64 -26.06 -8.82
N VAL A 131 8.98 -24.91 -9.01
CA VAL A 131 9.39 -23.62 -8.43
C VAL A 131 8.49 -23.28 -7.25
N ASP A 132 8.99 -23.43 -6.03
CA ASP A 132 8.20 -23.13 -4.84
C ASP A 132 7.97 -21.62 -4.66
N ARG A 133 9.02 -20.83 -4.94
CA ARG A 133 9.01 -19.38 -4.79
C ARG A 133 9.89 -18.70 -5.82
N THR A 134 9.68 -17.40 -5.98
CA THR A 134 10.70 -16.49 -6.50
C THR A 134 10.86 -15.27 -5.61
N LEU A 135 12.02 -14.63 -5.68
CA LEU A 135 12.35 -13.40 -4.98
C LEU A 135 12.41 -12.24 -5.95
N ALA A 136 12.07 -11.05 -5.45
CA ALA A 136 12.29 -9.80 -6.17
C ALA A 136 12.51 -8.66 -5.18
N ASP A 137 13.32 -7.69 -5.58
CA ASP A 137 13.36 -6.39 -4.92
C ASP A 137 12.36 -5.45 -5.59
N VAL A 138 11.52 -4.84 -4.78
CA VAL A 138 10.54 -3.85 -5.21
C VAL A 138 11.03 -2.47 -4.83
N SER A 139 11.06 -1.56 -5.80
CA SER A 139 11.20 -0.12 -5.59
C SER A 139 9.89 0.57 -5.99
N ALA A 140 9.32 1.37 -5.10
CA ALA A 140 8.13 2.16 -5.39
C ALA A 140 8.29 3.61 -4.93
N ALA A 141 7.58 4.51 -5.60
CA ALA A 141 7.37 5.87 -5.12
C ALA A 141 5.88 6.10 -4.83
N VAL A 142 5.60 6.75 -3.71
CA VAL A 142 4.25 7.06 -3.25
C VAL A 142 4.08 8.57 -3.15
N ALA A 143 3.11 9.12 -3.86
CA ALA A 143 2.72 10.52 -3.78
C ALA A 143 1.24 10.63 -3.46
N THR A 144 0.89 11.51 -2.51
CA THR A 144 -0.52 11.74 -2.11
C THR A 144 -1.25 10.45 -1.75
N GLY A 145 -0.55 9.53 -1.07
CA GLY A 145 -1.11 8.24 -0.64
C GLY A 145 -1.30 7.19 -1.75
N ARG A 146 -0.80 7.44 -2.96
CA ARG A 146 -0.89 6.51 -4.11
C ARG A 146 0.48 6.17 -4.67
N ILE A 147 0.63 4.95 -5.16
CA ILE A 147 1.81 4.45 -5.85
C ILE A 147 1.86 5.09 -7.25
N VAL A 148 2.86 5.94 -7.47
CA VAL A 148 3.10 6.62 -8.76
C VAL A 148 4.18 5.92 -9.58
N SER A 149 5.03 5.13 -8.93
CA SER A 149 5.94 4.22 -9.63
C SER A 149 6.08 2.89 -8.91
N PHE A 150 6.22 1.82 -9.69
CA PHE A 150 6.39 0.47 -9.17
C PHE A 150 7.36 -0.31 -10.06
N ARG A 151 8.47 -0.76 -9.49
CA ARG A 151 9.46 -1.59 -10.18
C ARG A 151 9.69 -2.85 -9.37
N SER A 152 9.52 -4.01 -10.00
CA SER A 152 9.88 -5.31 -9.44
C SER A 152 11.07 -5.86 -10.21
N ASP A 153 12.21 -6.00 -9.54
CA ASP A 153 13.43 -6.58 -10.09
C ASP A 153 13.61 -7.99 -9.52
N PRO A 154 13.43 -9.05 -10.32
CA PRO A 154 13.66 -10.42 -9.88
C PRO A 154 15.12 -10.62 -9.42
N ASP A 155 15.30 -11.32 -8.30
CA ASP A 155 16.61 -11.67 -7.77
C ASP A 155 17.24 -12.81 -8.58
N SER A 156 18.10 -12.48 -9.54
CA SER A 156 18.78 -13.47 -10.38
C SER A 156 19.86 -14.29 -9.65
N ASP A 157 20.24 -13.92 -8.43
CA ASP A 157 21.20 -14.66 -7.61
C ASP A 157 20.53 -15.83 -6.90
N ASP A 158 19.21 -15.77 -6.66
CA ASP A 158 18.41 -16.91 -6.22
C ASP A 158 18.24 -17.98 -7.30
N ALA A 159 18.53 -19.24 -6.97
CA ALA A 159 18.50 -20.34 -7.92
C ALA A 159 17.09 -20.63 -8.48
N GLN A 160 16.05 -20.56 -7.65
CA GLN A 160 14.66 -20.79 -8.10
C GLN A 160 14.17 -19.64 -8.98
N THR A 161 14.51 -18.41 -8.61
CA THR A 161 14.18 -17.21 -9.40
C THR A 161 14.88 -17.22 -10.74
N ARG A 162 16.18 -17.53 -10.79
CA ARG A 162 16.91 -17.68 -12.06
C ARG A 162 16.29 -18.75 -12.96
N TRP A 163 16.01 -19.93 -12.40
CA TRP A 163 15.37 -21.00 -13.16
C TRP A 163 14.02 -20.55 -13.73
N TRP A 164 13.20 -19.86 -12.94
CA TRP A 164 11.94 -19.31 -13.42
C TRP A 164 12.13 -18.32 -14.57
N LEU A 165 13.10 -17.40 -14.47
CA LEU A 165 13.35 -16.42 -15.53
C LEU A 165 13.76 -17.08 -16.85
N ASP A 166 14.56 -18.14 -16.78
CA ASP A 166 15.04 -18.88 -17.95
C ASP A 166 13.94 -19.74 -18.61
N HIS A 167 12.90 -20.12 -17.85
CA HIS A 167 11.88 -21.09 -18.29
C HIS A 167 10.45 -20.55 -18.30
N LYS A 168 10.22 -19.30 -17.89
CA LYS A 168 8.87 -18.72 -17.88
C LYS A 168 8.32 -18.70 -19.31
N PRO A 169 7.06 -19.11 -19.51
CA PRO A 169 6.44 -18.95 -20.82
C PRO A 169 6.41 -17.47 -21.17
N ALA A 170 6.70 -17.15 -22.44
CA ALA A 170 6.49 -15.80 -22.94
C ALA A 170 5.03 -15.42 -22.65
N SER A 171 4.80 -14.38 -21.84
CA SER A 171 3.47 -13.84 -21.68
C SER A 171 3.01 -13.38 -23.06
N HIS A 172 1.89 -13.93 -23.53
CA HIS A 172 1.36 -13.64 -24.85
C HIS A 172 1.10 -12.14 -24.94
N SER A 173 2.01 -11.42 -25.58
CA SER A 173 1.82 -10.05 -26.03
C SER A 173 0.75 -10.09 -27.12
N THR A 174 -0.52 -10.11 -26.71
CA THR A 174 -1.62 -9.72 -27.60
C THR A 174 -1.57 -8.20 -27.71
N ALA A 175 -0.51 -7.72 -28.39
CA ALA A 175 -0.54 -6.43 -29.03
C ALA A 175 -1.71 -6.48 -30.00
N SER A 176 -2.82 -5.88 -29.59
CA SER A 176 -3.98 -5.63 -30.42
C SER A 176 -3.53 -4.80 -31.61
N SER A 177 -3.17 -5.46 -32.72
CA SER A 177 -3.01 -4.83 -34.02
C SER A 177 -4.39 -4.54 -34.60
N SER A 178 -5.17 -3.73 -33.88
CA SER A 178 -6.30 -3.04 -34.48
C SER A 178 -5.75 -1.84 -35.26
N GLY A 179 -5.73 -1.97 -36.58
CA GLY A 179 -5.45 -0.84 -37.47
C GLY A 179 -4.39 -1.11 -38.53
N ARG A 180 -4.72 -1.93 -39.52
CA ARG A 180 -4.25 -1.64 -40.88
C ARG A 180 -5.43 -1.64 -41.83
N SER A 181 -6.08 -0.47 -41.89
CA SER A 181 -6.97 -0.10 -42.97
C SER A 181 -6.22 -0.23 -44.29
N ARG A 182 -6.85 -0.94 -45.24
CA ARG A 182 -6.54 -0.89 -46.67
C ARG A 182 -6.53 0.57 -47.17
N PRO A 183 -5.70 0.85 -48.16
CA PRO A 183 -6.26 1.08 -49.50
C PRO A 183 -6.01 -0.09 -50.44
#